data_AF-A0A3D0C8Y7-F1
#
_entry.id   AF-A0A3D0C8Y7-F1
#
_cell.length_a   1.000
_cell.length_b   1.000
_cell.length_c   1.000
_cell.angle_alpha   90.00
_cell.angle_beta   90.00
_cell.angle_gamma   90.00
#
_symmetry.space_group_name_H-M   'P 1'
#
loop_
_entity.id
_entity.type
_entity.pdbx_description
1 polymer ?
#
loop_
_entity_poly.entity_id
_entity_poly.type
_entity_poly.pdbx_seq_one_letter_code
_entity_poly.pdbx_strand_id
1 'polypeptide(L)'
;MKESLKELSEIVAKANDMFYDRNKNVDTLMGIMDKTLRKQGMNADAITIDCISINKKIVLVLHDSKPDLVDIALGDKAGVVHSSTEHELKNVSIAQVLDMMEENFLN
;
A
#
# COMPACT_ATOMS: atom_id res chain seq x y z
N MET A 1 8.48 -9.58 -10.92
CA MET A 1 8.28 -8.23 -10.38
C MET A 1 8.79 -7.18 -11.36
N LYS A 2 7.94 -6.20 -11.73
CA LYS A 2 8.38 -4.99 -12.45
C LYS A 2 9.29 -4.15 -11.55
N GLU A 3 10.15 -3.31 -12.13
CA GLU A 3 11.06 -2.45 -11.37
C GLU A 3 10.30 -1.48 -10.46
N SER A 4 9.27 -0.80 -10.97
CA SER A 4 8.40 0.09 -10.18
C SER A 4 7.73 -0.61 -8.99
N LEU A 5 7.26 -1.85 -9.18
CA LEU A 5 6.68 -2.65 -8.10
C LEU A 5 7.73 -3.02 -7.04
N LYS A 6 8.96 -3.31 -7.47
CA LYS A 6 10.06 -3.63 -6.57
C LYS A 6 10.43 -2.40 -5.73
N GLU A 7 10.67 -1.26 -6.36
CA GLU A 7 11.00 0.00 -5.69
C GLU A 7 9.92 0.42 -4.69
N LEU A 8 8.65 0.39 -5.11
CA LEU A 8 7.54 0.71 -4.23
C LEU A 8 7.44 -0.30 -3.06
N SER A 9 7.68 -1.58 -3.30
CA SER A 9 7.68 -2.59 -2.24
C SER A 9 8.79 -2.36 -1.22
N GLU A 10 9.97 -1.91 -1.64
CA GLU A 10 11.08 -1.57 -0.73
C GLU A 10 10.76 -0.33 0.11
N ILE A 11 10.11 0.68 -0.48
CA ILE A 11 9.65 1.88 0.24
C ILE A 11 8.62 1.48 1.30
N VAL A 12 7.62 0.69 0.91
CA VAL A 12 6.54 0.26 1.81
C VAL A 12 7.09 -0.65 2.92
N ALA A 13 8.00 -1.57 2.61
CA ALA A 13 8.63 -2.44 3.61
C ALA A 13 9.38 -1.62 4.67
N LYS A 14 10.20 -0.65 4.25
CA LYS A 14 10.94 0.23 5.17
C LYS A 14 9.99 1.07 6.03
N ALA A 15 8.93 1.61 5.44
CA ALA A 15 7.91 2.35 6.19
C ALA A 15 7.21 1.45 7.21
N ASN A 16 6.90 0.21 6.83
CA ASN A 16 6.28 -0.78 7.71
C ASN A 16 7.19 -1.16 8.88
N ASP A 17 8.49 -1.37 8.64
CA ASP A 17 9.48 -1.65 9.69
C ASP A 17 9.55 -0.48 10.67
N MET A 18 9.63 0.76 10.16
CA MET A 18 9.63 1.98 11.00
C MET A 18 8.32 2.13 11.80
N PHE A 19 7.17 1.83 11.18
CA PHE A 19 5.88 1.87 11.84
C PHE A 19 5.82 0.87 13.00
N TYR A 20 6.26 -0.37 12.77
CA TYR A 20 6.29 -1.41 13.79
C TYR A 20 7.22 -1.04 14.96
N ASP A 21 8.40 -0.51 14.66
CA ASP A 21 9.35 -0.06 15.68
C ASP A 21 8.76 1.02 16.60
N ARG A 22 7.94 1.93 16.04
CA ARG A 22 7.22 2.99 16.78
C ARG A 22 5.98 2.48 17.50
N ASN A 23 5.29 1.50 16.93
CA ASN A 23 3.95 1.06 17.33
C ASN A 23 3.91 -0.45 17.56
N LYS A 24 4.73 -0.96 18.49
CA LYS A 24 4.90 -2.40 18.76
C LYS A 24 3.63 -3.18 19.12
N ASN A 25 2.54 -2.49 19.42
CA ASN A 25 1.23 -3.08 19.74
C ASN A 25 0.29 -3.13 18.53
N VAL A 26 0.72 -2.66 17.36
CA VAL A 26 -0.07 -2.61 16.12
C VAL A 26 0.61 -3.47 15.07
N ASP A 27 0.10 -4.67 14.90
CA ASP A 27 0.59 -5.59 13.88
C ASP A 27 0.04 -5.24 12.50
N THR A 28 0.92 -5.25 11.51
CA THR A 28 0.60 -5.05 10.09
C THR A 28 1.09 -6.24 9.27
N LEU A 29 0.33 -6.58 8.23
CA LEU A 29 0.68 -7.61 7.26
C LEU A 29 0.85 -6.95 5.89
N MET A 30 2.07 -7.00 5.37
CA MET A 30 2.35 -6.55 4.00
C MET A 30 2.13 -7.70 3.00
N GLY A 31 1.47 -7.40 1.88
CA GLY A 31 1.27 -8.33 0.77
C GLY A 31 1.68 -7.71 -0.56
N ILE A 32 2.26 -8.51 -1.45
CA ILE A 32 2.61 -8.08 -2.81
C ILE A 32 1.79 -8.92 -3.81
N MET A 33 1.01 -8.23 -4.64
CA MET A 33 0.17 -8.81 -5.68
C MET A 33 0.83 -8.63 -7.06
N ASP A 34 1.89 -9.39 -7.33
CA ASP A 34 2.54 -9.43 -8.66
C ASP A 34 1.71 -10.29 -9.62
N LYS A 35 1.17 -9.69 -10.69
CA LYS A 35 0.35 -10.34 -11.74
C LYS A 35 -0.99 -10.93 -11.27
N THR A 36 -1.29 -10.93 -9.96
CA THR A 36 -2.55 -11.46 -9.43
C THR A 36 -3.75 -10.71 -10.00
N LEU A 37 -3.71 -9.37 -9.98
CA LEU A 37 -4.78 -8.54 -10.54
C LEU A 37 -4.92 -8.73 -12.06
N ARG A 38 -3.80 -8.90 -12.77
CA ARG A 38 -3.78 -9.20 -14.21
C ARG A 38 -4.51 -10.49 -14.56
N LYS A 39 -4.34 -11.54 -13.74
CA LYS A 39 -5.08 -12.80 -13.89
C LYS A 39 -6.58 -12.64 -13.66
N GLN A 40 -7.01 -11.59 -12.96
CA GLN A 40 -8.40 -11.25 -12.67
C GLN A 40 -8.99 -10.22 -13.65
N GLY A 41 -8.28 -9.90 -14.74
CA GLY A 41 -8.75 -8.96 -15.76
C GLY A 41 -8.45 -7.49 -15.49
N MET A 42 -7.70 -7.18 -14.41
CA MET A 42 -7.25 -5.83 -14.11
C MET A 42 -5.76 -5.69 -14.43
N ASN A 43 -5.43 -4.82 -15.39
CA ASN A 43 -4.04 -4.57 -15.79
C ASN A 43 -3.29 -3.71 -14.77
N ALA A 44 -2.96 -4.31 -13.64
CA ALA A 44 -2.24 -3.67 -12.55
C ALA A 44 -1.41 -4.67 -11.73
N ASP A 45 -0.53 -4.12 -10.92
CA ASP A 45 0.07 -4.78 -9.76
C ASP A 45 -0.33 -4.02 -8.49
N ALA A 46 -0.24 -4.63 -7.31
CA ALA A 46 -0.56 -3.93 -6.07
C ALA A 46 0.30 -4.37 -4.88
N ILE A 47 0.39 -3.49 -3.88
CA ILE A 47 0.94 -3.77 -2.56
C ILE A 47 -0.15 -3.48 -1.53
N THR A 48 -0.34 -4.35 -0.56
CA THR A 48 -1.33 -4.18 0.51
C THR A 48 -0.64 -4.11 1.86
N ILE A 49 -1.19 -3.29 2.75
CA ILE A 49 -0.81 -3.23 4.17
C ILE A 49 -2.10 -3.42 4.97
N ASP A 50 -2.21 -4.55 5.64
CA ASP A 50 -3.41 -4.91 6.40
C ASP A 50 -3.14 -4.76 7.90
N CYS A 51 -3.95 -3.97 8.60
CA CYS A 51 -3.95 -3.91 10.06
C CYS A 51 -5.15 -4.70 10.58
N ILE A 52 -4.88 -5.93 11.03
CA ILE A 52 -5.92 -6.93 11.34
C ILE A 52 -6.73 -6.54 12.58
N SER A 53 -6.09 -5.96 13.59
CA SER A 53 -6.71 -5.62 14.87
C SER A 53 -7.84 -4.60 14.75
N ILE A 54 -7.78 -3.72 13.76
CA ILE A 54 -8.75 -2.62 13.55
C ILE A 54 -9.51 -2.74 12.22
N ASN A 55 -9.37 -3.87 11.51
CA ASN A 55 -10.04 -4.12 10.23
C ASN A 55 -9.80 -3.04 9.15
N LYS A 56 -8.61 -2.43 9.14
CA LYS A 56 -8.23 -1.42 8.13
C LYS A 56 -7.17 -1.97 7.17
N LYS A 57 -7.19 -1.46 5.95
CA LYS A 57 -6.32 -1.87 4.86
C LYS A 57 -5.90 -0.67 4.03
N ILE A 58 -4.64 -0.64 3.62
CA ILE A 58 -4.09 0.28 2.62
C ILE A 58 -3.72 -0.55 1.39
N VAL A 59 -4.10 -0.08 0.20
CA VAL A 59 -3.76 -0.72 -1.07
C VAL A 59 -3.09 0.31 -1.97
N LEU A 60 -1.86 0.03 -2.39
CA LEU A 60 -1.13 0.82 -3.37
C LEU A 60 -1.19 0.07 -4.71
N VAL A 61 -1.81 0.66 -5.72
CA VAL A 61 -2.07 0.05 -7.04
C VAL A 61 -1.24 0.74 -8.11
N LEU A 62 -0.52 -0.06 -8.88
CA LEU A 62 0.27 0.38 -10.04
C LEU A 62 -0.43 -0.10 -11.32
N HIS A 63 -1.08 0.82 -12.02
CA HIS A 63 -1.78 0.53 -13.27
C HIS A 63 -0.81 0.46 -14.46
N ASP A 64 -0.99 -0.55 -15.32
CA ASP A 64 -0.19 -0.69 -16.54
C ASP A 64 -0.45 0.46 -17.54
N SER A 65 -1.62 1.10 -17.48
CA SER A 65 -1.99 2.24 -18.32
C SER A 65 -1.45 3.58 -17.82
N LYS A 66 -1.00 3.67 -16.57
CA LYS A 66 -0.50 4.89 -15.92
C LYS A 66 0.79 4.58 -15.16
N PRO A 67 1.90 4.29 -15.85
CA PRO A 67 3.11 3.76 -15.23
C PRO A 67 3.79 4.72 -14.25
N ASP A 68 3.53 6.02 -14.38
CA ASP A 68 4.14 7.07 -13.56
C ASP A 68 3.32 7.40 -12.30
N LEU A 69 2.18 6.75 -12.09
CA LEU A 69 1.25 7.03 -11.00
C LEU A 69 1.04 5.79 -10.12
N VAL A 70 0.75 6.05 -8.84
CA VAL A 70 0.25 5.06 -7.90
C VAL A 70 -1.08 5.53 -7.32
N ASP A 71 -2.06 4.64 -7.32
CA ASP A 71 -3.32 4.86 -6.61
C ASP A 71 -3.22 4.27 -5.21
N ILE A 72 -3.46 5.09 -4.19
CA ILE A 72 -3.44 4.69 -2.79
C ILE A 72 -4.87 4.72 -2.28
N ALA A 73 -5.42 3.55 -2.01
CA ALA A 73 -6.75 3.36 -1.46
C ALA A 73 -6.69 2.96 0.00
N LEU A 74 -7.48 3.64 0.84
CA LEU A 74 -7.74 3.28 2.22
C LEU A 74 -9.10 2.59 2.29
N GLY A 75 -9.17 1.47 2.97
CA GLY A 75 -10.37 0.66 3.05
C GLY A 75 -10.36 -0.31 4.21
N ASP A 76 -11.26 -1.27 4.16
CA ASP A 76 -11.33 -2.37 5.11
C ASP A 76 -10.90 -3.71 4.48
N LYS A 77 -10.85 -4.77 5.30
CA LYS A 77 -10.52 -6.11 4.83
C LYS A 77 -11.62 -6.71 3.92
N ALA A 78 -12.85 -6.23 4.00
CA ALA A 78 -13.96 -6.67 3.14
C ALA A 78 -13.84 -6.10 1.72
N GLY A 79 -12.90 -5.18 1.49
CA GLY A 79 -12.67 -4.55 0.20
C GLY A 79 -13.51 -3.28 -0.01
N VAL A 80 -14.13 -2.75 1.04
CA VAL A 80 -14.79 -1.44 0.98
C VAL A 80 -13.72 -0.37 0.95
N VAL A 81 -13.70 0.43 -0.12
CA VAL A 81 -12.83 1.59 -0.23
C VAL A 81 -13.52 2.78 0.44
N HIS A 82 -12.86 3.38 1.42
CA HIS A 82 -13.33 4.58 2.11
C HIS A 82 -12.78 5.85 1.47
N SER A 83 -11.56 5.82 0.96
CA SER A 83 -10.93 6.92 0.24
C SER A 83 -9.87 6.43 -0.72
N SER A 84 -9.64 7.17 -1.80
CA SER A 84 -8.51 6.91 -2.71
C SER A 84 -7.87 8.21 -3.19
N THR A 85 -6.56 8.20 -3.34
CA THR A 85 -5.78 9.34 -3.87
C THR A 85 -4.76 8.84 -4.87
N GLU A 86 -4.51 9.63 -5.91
CA GLU A 86 -3.51 9.33 -6.95
C GLU A 86 -2.27 10.18 -6.71
N HIS A 87 -1.08 9.57 -6.78
CA HIS A 87 0.20 10.23 -6.55
C HIS A 87 1.17 9.90 -7.68
N GLU A 88 2.06 10.85 -8.02
CA GLU A 88 3.19 10.52 -8.89
C GLU A 88 4.12 9.55 -8.17
N LEU A 89 4.44 8.41 -8.80
CA LEU A 89 5.25 7.34 -8.22
C LEU A 89 6.61 7.85 -7.72
N LYS A 90 7.24 8.75 -8.48
CA LYS A 90 8.53 9.38 -8.13
C LYS A 90 8.47 10.23 -6.84
N ASN A 91 7.29 10.67 -6.45
CA ASN A 91 7.09 11.51 -5.26
C ASN A 91 6.70 10.68 -4.05
N VAL A 92 6.55 9.36 -4.18
CA VAL A 92 6.23 8.46 -3.06
C VAL A 92 7.50 8.19 -2.28
N SER A 93 7.48 8.55 -1.00
CA SER A 93 8.60 8.39 -0.08
C SER A 93 8.22 7.53 1.12
N ILE A 94 9.24 7.02 1.82
CA ILE A 94 9.08 6.25 3.06
C ILE A 94 8.31 7.09 4.10
N ALA A 95 8.61 8.38 4.21
CA ALA A 95 7.97 9.28 5.16
C ALA A 95 6.46 9.40 4.89
N GLN A 96 6.06 9.64 3.64
CA GLN A 96 4.63 9.72 3.31
C GLN A 96 3.88 8.41 3.58
N VAL A 97 4.48 7.25 3.24
CA VAL A 97 3.85 5.96 3.52
C VAL A 97 3.70 5.73 5.03
N LEU A 98 4.73 6.08 5.80
CA LEU A 98 4.68 5.99 7.26
C LEU A 98 3.62 6.92 7.86
N ASP A 99 3.57 8.18 7.42
CA ASP A 99 2.57 9.15 7.88
C ASP A 99 1.14 8.65 7.56
N MET A 100 0.92 8.12 6.35
CA MET A 100 -0.37 7.50 5.98
C MET A 100 -0.72 6.29 6.85
N MET A 101 0.26 5.46 7.24
CA MET A 101 0.03 4.34 8.14
C MET A 101 -0.33 4.82 9.55
N GLU A 102 0.38 5.82 10.09
CA GLU A 102 0.09 6.40 11.40
C GLU A 102 -1.30 7.06 11.41
N GLU A 103 -1.63 7.85 10.39
CA GLU A 103 -2.93 8.50 10.26
C GLU A 103 -4.08 7.50 10.13
N ASN A 104 -3.92 6.45 9.32
CA ASN A 104 -4.99 5.49 9.06
C ASN A 104 -5.13 4.45 10.16
N PHE A 105 -4.04 3.97 10.77
CA PHE A 105 -4.08 2.86 11.72
C PHE A 105 -4.12 3.27 13.20
N LEU A 106 -3.74 4.50 13.54
CA LEU A 106 -3.74 4.95 14.94
C LEU A 106 -4.93 5.84 15.30
N ASN A 107 -5.64 6.39 14.30
CA ASN A 107 -6.84 7.21 14.49
C ASN A 107 -8.15 6.44 14.29
#